data_AF-A0A316SHJ2-F1
#
_entry.id   AF-A0A316SHJ2-F1
#
_cell.length_a   1.000
_cell.length_b   1.000
_cell.length_c   1.000
_cell.angle_alpha   90.00
_cell.angle_beta   90.00
_cell.angle_gamma   90.00
#
_symmetry.space_group_name_H-M   'P 1'
#
loop_
_entity.id
_entity.type
_entity.pdbx_description
1 polymer ?
#
loop_
_entity_poly.entity_id
_entity_poly.type
_entity_poly.pdbx_seq_one_letter_code
_entity_poly.pdbx_strand_id
1 'polypeptide(L)'
;MSEIYCISYSDFGYLLTEKDWSIKIQKLKDYDFEVYEDLLTADDITLKRRFLGSVPDLFENSSDFKSEPELPYDVERFLMTYHGVEVMVLGSYDFDRLFKDKEKDSLGFVKVDKELVTCNQYSLEDLAEDVVLLASNGMDLNSTEHLSKF
;
A
#
# COMPACT_ATOMS: atom_id res chain seq x y z
N MET A 1 24.59 -4.90 -0.79
CA MET A 1 23.79 -3.69 -0.56
C MET A 1 22.42 -3.97 -1.17
N SER A 2 21.34 -3.67 -0.45
CA SER A 2 19.97 -3.91 -0.94
C SER A 2 19.50 -2.66 -1.67
N GLU A 3 19.35 -2.76 -2.99
CA GLU A 3 18.76 -1.69 -3.78
C GLU A 3 17.26 -1.61 -3.52
N ILE A 4 16.70 -0.40 -3.56
CA ILE A 4 15.29 -0.11 -3.36
C ILE A 4 14.84 0.99 -4.32
N TYR A 5 13.55 1.02 -4.63
CA TYR A 5 12.95 2.17 -5.29
C TYR A 5 12.35 3.11 -4.26
N CYS A 6 12.42 4.40 -4.52
CA CYS A 6 11.74 5.42 -3.74
C CYS A 6 10.81 6.22 -4.67
N ILE A 7 9.67 6.64 -4.14
CA ILE A 7 8.74 7.57 -4.80
C ILE A 7 8.31 8.64 -3.79
N SER A 8 8.04 9.85 -4.28
CA SER A 8 7.45 10.90 -3.44
C SER A 8 5.98 10.57 -3.14
N TYR A 9 5.47 11.01 -1.99
CA TYR A 9 4.05 10.84 -1.66
C TYR A 9 3.12 11.52 -2.68
N SER A 10 3.54 12.66 -3.24
CA SER A 10 2.79 13.34 -4.30
C SER A 10 2.72 12.52 -5.59
N ASP A 11 3.86 11.95 -6.03
CA ASP A 11 3.90 11.10 -7.22
C ASP A 11 3.15 9.78 -6.98
N PHE A 12 3.21 9.23 -5.77
CA PHE A 12 2.41 8.07 -5.36
C PHE A 12 0.90 8.34 -5.48
N GLY A 13 0.42 9.47 -4.95
CA GLY A 13 -0.99 9.86 -5.08
C GLY A 13 -1.43 9.98 -6.54
N TYR A 14 -0.61 10.63 -7.39
CA TYR A 14 -0.88 10.73 -8.83
C TYR A 14 -0.91 9.35 -9.51
N LEU A 15 0.01 8.47 -9.12
CA LEU A 15 0.09 7.11 -9.65
C LEU A 15 -1.15 6.27 -9.30
N LEU A 16 -1.68 6.41 -8.08
CA LEU A 16 -2.91 5.73 -7.67
C LEU A 16 -4.10 6.17 -8.53
N THR A 17 -4.22 7.47 -8.82
CA THR A 17 -5.39 8.04 -9.53
C THR A 17 -5.39 7.83 -11.04
N GLU A 18 -4.21 7.73 -11.67
CA GLU A 18 -4.10 7.77 -13.14
C GLU A 18 -3.92 6.39 -13.77
N LYS A 19 -3.60 5.37 -12.97
CA LYS A 19 -3.38 4.01 -13.45
C LYS A 19 -4.67 3.20 -13.40
N ASP A 20 -4.93 2.46 -14.48
CA ASP A 20 -5.98 1.45 -14.51
C ASP A 20 -5.53 0.18 -13.77
N TRP A 21 -5.84 0.11 -12.48
CA TRP A 21 -5.47 -1.04 -11.65
C TRP A 21 -6.30 -2.29 -11.94
N SER A 22 -5.60 -3.40 -12.20
CA SER A 22 -6.21 -4.73 -12.11
C SER A 22 -6.21 -5.15 -10.64
N ILE A 23 -7.41 -5.34 -10.08
CA ILE A 23 -7.62 -5.63 -8.65
C ILE A 23 -8.00 -7.11 -8.47
N LYS A 24 -7.35 -7.79 -7.53
CA LYS A 24 -7.72 -9.13 -7.07
C LYS A 24 -7.73 -9.17 -5.55
N ILE A 25 -8.80 -9.70 -4.96
CA ILE A 25 -8.91 -9.86 -3.51
C ILE A 25 -8.77 -11.34 -3.18
N GLN A 26 -7.92 -11.69 -2.22
CA GLN A 26 -7.66 -13.08 -1.83
C GLN A 26 -7.52 -13.26 -0.31
N LYS A 27 -8.03 -14.37 0.22
CA LYS A 27 -7.81 -14.75 1.63
C LYS A 27 -6.39 -15.32 1.79
N LEU A 28 -5.63 -14.79 2.75
CA LEU A 28 -4.31 -15.32 3.09
C LEU A 28 -4.48 -16.56 3.98
N LYS A 29 -3.97 -17.70 3.53
CA LYS A 29 -4.14 -18.99 4.22
C LYS A 29 -3.21 -19.20 5.40
N ASP A 30 -2.16 -18.40 5.48
CA ASP A 30 -1.09 -18.55 6.45
C ASP A 30 -1.41 -17.86 7.80
N TYR A 31 -2.56 -17.21 7.91
CA TYR A 31 -3.00 -16.52 9.12
C TYR A 31 -4.25 -17.19 9.71
N ASP A 32 -4.26 -17.33 11.04
CA ASP A 32 -5.39 -17.92 11.80
C ASP A 32 -6.65 -17.02 11.77
N PHE A 33 -6.45 -15.73 11.51
CA PHE A 33 -7.52 -14.74 11.35
C PHE A 33 -7.98 -14.63 9.89
N GLU A 34 -9.16 -14.07 9.67
CA GLU A 34 -9.69 -13.80 8.33
C GLU A 34 -8.97 -12.61 7.67
N VAL A 35 -7.67 -12.76 7.42
CA VAL A 35 -6.84 -11.75 6.74
C VAL A 35 -7.01 -11.91 5.23
N TYR A 36 -7.33 -10.81 4.57
CA TYR A 36 -7.43 -10.69 3.13
C TYR A 36 -6.33 -9.76 2.59
N GLU A 37 -6.01 -9.93 1.32
CA GLU A 37 -5.07 -9.11 0.57
C GLU A 37 -5.73 -8.62 -0.71
N ASP A 38 -5.74 -7.30 -0.90
CA ASP A 38 -5.96 -6.65 -2.18
C ASP A 38 -4.63 -6.63 -2.92
N LEU A 39 -4.59 -7.30 -4.07
CA LEU A 39 -3.49 -7.26 -5.01
C LEU A 39 -3.89 -6.36 -6.18
N LEU A 40 -3.30 -5.17 -6.23
CA LEU A 40 -3.47 -4.23 -7.34
C LEU A 40 -2.22 -4.26 -8.20
N THR A 41 -2.40 -4.47 -9.51
CA THR A 41 -1.30 -4.52 -10.47
C THR A 41 -1.56 -3.61 -11.66
N ALA A 42 -0.55 -2.84 -12.05
CA ALA A 42 -0.54 -2.03 -13.27
C ALA A 42 0.90 -1.95 -13.78
N ASP A 43 1.11 -2.29 -15.06
CA ASP A 43 2.45 -2.40 -15.66
C ASP A 43 3.39 -3.29 -14.80
N ASP A 44 4.58 -2.80 -14.44
CA ASP A 44 5.55 -3.47 -13.57
C ASP A 44 5.39 -3.12 -12.07
N ILE A 45 4.23 -2.55 -11.69
CA ILE A 45 3.93 -2.12 -10.32
C ILE A 45 2.95 -3.10 -9.68
N THR A 46 3.25 -3.47 -8.44
CA THR A 46 2.36 -4.26 -7.60
C THR A 46 2.16 -3.58 -6.25
N LEU A 47 0.90 -3.39 -5.86
CA LEU A 47 0.49 -2.95 -4.54
C LEU A 47 -0.22 -4.11 -3.85
N LYS A 48 0.10 -4.31 -2.57
CA LYS A 48 -0.57 -5.25 -1.69
C LYS A 48 -1.08 -4.50 -0.49
N ARG A 49 -2.39 -4.51 -0.28
CA ARG A 49 -3.03 -4.00 0.93
C ARG A 49 -3.63 -5.17 1.68
N ARG A 50 -3.39 -5.29 2.99
CA ARG A 50 -3.98 -6.34 3.82
C ARG A 50 -5.03 -5.76 4.76
N PHE A 51 -6.06 -6.53 5.04
CA PHE A 51 -7.18 -6.11 5.90
C PHE A 51 -7.87 -7.33 6.52
N LEU A 52 -8.70 -7.10 7.55
CA LEU A 52 -9.55 -8.15 8.13
C LEU A 52 -10.90 -8.19 7.43
N GLY A 53 -11.35 -9.37 7.00
CA GLY A 53 -12.61 -9.54 6.28
C GLY A 53 -13.87 -9.45 7.14
N SER A 54 -13.71 -9.48 8.47
CA SER A 54 -14.76 -9.21 9.44
C SER A 54 -14.15 -8.47 10.63
N VAL A 55 -14.77 -7.36 11.05
CA VAL A 55 -14.47 -6.72 12.33
C VAL A 55 -15.17 -7.53 13.41
N PRO A 56 -14.49 -8.09 14.43
CA PRO A 56 -15.18 -8.76 15.52
C PRO A 56 -16.16 -7.80 16.21
N ASP A 57 -17.41 -8.22 16.50
CA ASP A 57 -18.47 -7.42 17.15
C ASP A 57 -18.02 -6.66 18.43
N LEU A 58 -16.94 -7.13 19.06
CA LEU A 58 -16.28 -6.50 20.21
C LEU A 58 -15.72 -5.10 19.91
N PHE A 59 -15.37 -4.78 18.66
CA PHE A 59 -14.78 -3.49 18.27
C PHE A 59 -15.83 -2.46 17.86
N GLU A 60 -16.99 -2.89 17.33
CA GLU A 60 -18.09 -2.00 16.90
C GLU A 60 -18.65 -1.13 18.02
N ASN A 61 -18.52 -1.57 19.28
CA ASN A 61 -19.06 -0.89 20.45
C ASN A 61 -18.05 0.02 21.18
N SER A 62 -16.86 0.25 20.61
CA SER A 62 -15.84 1.12 21.20
C SER A 62 -15.96 2.58 20.72
N SER A 63 -15.63 3.54 21.59
CA SER A 63 -15.56 4.96 21.24
C SER A 63 -14.41 5.31 20.27
N ASP A 64 -13.52 4.35 20.03
CA ASP A 64 -12.33 4.45 19.17
C ASP A 64 -12.51 3.63 17.88
N PHE A 65 -13.75 3.51 17.38
CA PHE A 65 -14.04 2.77 16.15
C PHE A 65 -13.26 3.37 14.98
N LYS A 66 -12.20 2.68 14.54
CA LYS A 66 -11.51 2.94 13.28
C LYS A 66 -12.31 2.30 12.15
N SER A 67 -12.32 2.93 10.98
CA SER A 67 -12.94 2.40 9.76
C SER A 67 -12.42 1.00 9.43
N GLU A 68 -11.16 0.71 9.79
CA GLU A 68 -10.56 -0.60 9.67
C GLU A 68 -9.82 -0.99 10.98
N PRO A 69 -9.99 -2.23 11.47
CA PRO A 69 -9.28 -2.71 12.65
C PRO A 69 -7.77 -2.83 12.40
N GLU A 70 -6.99 -2.72 13.49
CA GLU A 70 -5.54 -2.95 13.46
C GLU A 70 -5.25 -4.42 13.15
N LEU A 71 -4.29 -4.65 12.25
CA LEU A 71 -3.81 -5.99 11.96
C LEU A 71 -2.89 -6.50 13.07
N PRO A 72 -2.73 -7.83 13.21
CA PRO A 72 -1.67 -8.39 14.04
C PRO A 72 -0.30 -7.79 13.67
N TYR A 73 0.55 -7.54 14.66
CA TYR A 73 1.83 -6.81 14.50
C TYR A 73 2.80 -7.44 13.49
N ASP A 74 2.64 -8.72 13.18
CA ASP A 74 3.44 -9.47 12.20
C ASP A 74 2.90 -9.38 10.77
N VAL A 75 1.78 -8.69 10.56
CA VAL A 75 1.16 -8.51 9.25
C VAL A 75 1.38 -7.08 8.78
N GLU A 76 2.23 -6.91 7.77
CA GLU A 76 2.40 -5.62 7.10
C GLU A 76 1.12 -5.23 6.35
N ARG A 77 0.58 -4.05 6.67
CA ARG A 77 -0.65 -3.50 6.09
C ARG A 77 -0.52 -3.21 4.61
N PHE A 78 0.63 -2.69 4.20
CA PHE A 78 0.88 -2.23 2.85
C PHE A 78 2.26 -2.65 2.39
N LEU A 79 2.34 -3.16 1.17
CA LEU A 79 3.59 -3.39 0.46
C LEU A 79 3.47 -2.88 -0.98
N MET A 80 4.56 -2.34 -1.50
CA MET A 80 4.65 -1.91 -2.89
C MET A 80 5.94 -2.42 -3.51
N THR A 81 5.85 -2.89 -4.75
CA THR A 81 7.03 -3.23 -5.56
C THR A 81 6.93 -2.61 -6.95
N TYR A 82 8.10 -2.36 -7.54
CA TYR A 82 8.29 -1.88 -8.90
C TYR A 82 9.46 -2.64 -9.52
N HIS A 83 9.25 -3.23 -10.71
CA HIS A 83 10.22 -4.17 -11.32
C HIS A 83 10.62 -5.32 -10.39
N GLY A 84 9.70 -5.75 -9.51
CA GLY A 84 9.93 -6.79 -8.52
C GLY A 84 10.82 -6.39 -7.33
N VAL A 85 11.20 -5.11 -7.23
CA VAL A 85 11.99 -4.56 -6.13
C VAL A 85 11.10 -3.76 -5.18
N GLU A 86 11.37 -3.81 -3.88
CA GLU A 86 10.67 -3.04 -2.84
C GLU A 86 10.62 -1.54 -3.20
N VAL A 87 9.50 -0.89 -2.90
CA VAL A 87 9.32 0.55 -3.06
C VAL A 87 9.03 1.18 -1.70
N MET A 88 9.67 2.30 -1.42
CA MET A 88 9.38 3.16 -0.28
C MET A 88 8.72 4.46 -0.71
N VAL A 89 7.63 4.83 -0.04
CA VAL A 89 6.97 6.13 -0.23
C VAL A 89 7.47 7.11 0.81
N LEU A 90 8.03 8.24 0.36
CA LEU A 90 8.66 9.24 1.22
C LEU A 90 7.91 10.58 1.19
N GLY A 91 8.05 11.35 2.28
CA GLY A 91 7.70 12.78 2.34
C GLY A 91 8.17 13.51 1.09
N SER A 92 7.29 14.17 0.34
CA SER A 92 7.69 14.82 -0.92
C SER A 92 8.85 15.81 -0.72
N TYR A 93 8.82 16.57 0.38
CA TYR A 93 9.91 17.47 0.75
C TYR A 93 11.24 16.74 1.02
N ASP A 94 11.21 15.65 1.78
CA ASP A 94 12.40 14.87 2.11
C ASP A 94 12.94 14.12 0.89
N PHE A 95 12.04 13.57 0.06
CA PHE A 95 12.35 12.93 -1.20
C PHE A 95 13.13 13.86 -2.13
N ASP A 96 12.60 15.06 -2.38
CA ASP A 96 13.25 16.05 -3.25
C ASP A 96 14.58 16.50 -2.67
N ARG A 97 14.70 16.64 -1.35
CA ARG A 97 15.96 17.00 -0.71
C ARG A 97 17.03 15.91 -0.82
N LEU A 98 16.66 14.65 -0.57
CA LEU A 98 17.58 13.51 -0.59
C LEU A 98 18.01 13.14 -2.02
N PHE A 99 17.10 13.27 -2.98
CA PHE A 99 17.31 12.78 -4.34
C PHE A 99 17.36 13.88 -5.41
N LYS A 100 17.60 15.14 -5.02
CA LYS A 100 17.71 16.29 -5.94
C LYS A 100 18.64 16.08 -7.14
N ASP A 101 19.70 15.29 -6.96
CA ASP A 101 20.75 15.04 -7.97
C ASP A 101 20.62 13.65 -8.61
N LYS A 102 19.50 12.95 -8.36
CA LYS A 102 19.21 11.63 -8.93
C LYS A 102 18.22 11.76 -10.09
N GLU A 103 18.40 10.90 -11.08
CA GLU A 103 17.46 10.79 -12.19
C GLU A 103 16.19 10.06 -11.72
N LYS A 104 15.03 10.70 -11.93
CA LYS A 104 13.71 10.10 -11.72
C LYS A 104 13.26 9.48 -13.05
N ASP A 105 12.62 8.31 -13.00
CA ASP A 105 11.99 7.75 -14.19
C ASP A 105 10.68 8.49 -14.55
N SER A 106 10.01 8.04 -15.61
CA SER A 106 8.76 8.66 -16.09
C SER A 106 7.59 8.60 -15.11
N LEU A 107 7.67 7.77 -14.08
CA LEU A 107 6.66 7.61 -13.04
C LEU A 107 7.10 8.22 -11.70
N GLY A 108 8.27 8.88 -11.66
CA GLY A 108 8.79 9.55 -10.48
C GLY A 108 9.63 8.65 -9.56
N PHE A 109 9.91 7.41 -9.93
CA PHE A 109 10.73 6.51 -9.12
C PHE A 109 12.21 6.85 -9.22
N VAL A 110 12.92 6.68 -8.11
CA VAL A 110 14.38 6.75 -8.03
C VAL A 110 14.91 5.46 -7.43
N LYS A 111 15.88 4.82 -8.09
CA LYS A 111 16.55 3.62 -7.57
C LYS A 111 17.80 4.01 -6.77
N VAL A 112 17.89 3.56 -5.51
CA VAL A 112 19.02 3.86 -4.60
C VAL A 112 19.36 2.66 -3.71
N ASP A 113 20.52 2.71 -3.07
CA ASP A 113 20.81 1.83 -1.93
C ASP A 113 19.94 2.23 -0.73
N LYS A 114 19.33 1.24 -0.05
CA LYS A 114 18.43 1.47 1.09
C LYS A 114 19.07 2.31 2.22
N GLU A 115 20.39 2.22 2.38
CA GLU A 115 21.17 2.98 3.36
C GLU A 115 21.16 4.50 3.11
N LEU A 116 20.85 4.95 1.89
CA LEU A 116 20.77 6.37 1.54
C LEU A 116 19.44 7.01 1.96
N VAL A 117 18.45 6.20 2.36
CA VAL A 117 17.16 6.69 2.84
C VAL A 117 17.26 7.01 4.32
N THR A 118 17.58 8.26 4.65
CA THR A 118 17.81 8.70 6.03
C THR A 118 16.63 9.44 6.66
N CYS A 119 15.48 9.50 6.00
CA CYS A 119 14.27 10.16 6.49
C CYS A 119 13.24 9.14 7.00
N ASN A 120 12.20 9.66 7.64
CA ASN A 120 11.06 8.84 8.03
C ASN A 120 10.26 8.42 6.80
N GLN A 121 9.68 7.22 6.89
CA GLN A 121 8.77 6.68 5.89
C GLN A 121 7.34 7.10 6.23
N TYR A 122 6.47 7.15 5.23
CA TYR A 122 5.03 7.27 5.51
C TYR A 122 4.51 6.03 6.23
N SER A 123 3.47 6.23 7.03
CA SER A 123 2.76 5.15 7.72
C SER A 123 2.18 4.18 6.69
N LEU A 124 2.40 2.87 6.90
CA LEU A 124 1.80 1.84 6.06
C LEU A 124 0.26 1.81 6.17
N GLU A 125 -0.29 2.29 7.28
CA GLU A 125 -1.75 2.44 7.45
C GLU A 125 -2.29 3.57 6.57
N ASP A 126 -1.64 4.73 6.56
CA ASP A 126 -2.09 5.89 5.75
C ASP A 126 -1.99 5.55 4.25
N LEU A 127 -0.91 4.88 3.83
CA LEU A 127 -0.75 4.42 2.44
C LEU A 127 -1.80 3.38 2.04
N ALA A 128 -2.17 2.50 2.97
CA ALA A 128 -3.25 1.53 2.73
C ALA A 128 -4.61 2.22 2.54
N GLU A 129 -4.90 3.25 3.33
CA GLU A 129 -6.12 4.07 3.19
C GLU A 129 -6.15 4.80 1.84
N ASP A 130 -5.03 5.41 1.43
CA ASP A 130 -4.92 6.09 0.14
C ASP A 130 -5.23 5.14 -1.04
N VAL A 131 -4.79 3.88 -0.97
CA VAL A 131 -5.11 2.87 -2.00
C VAL A 131 -6.61 2.64 -2.12
N VAL A 132 -7.33 2.54 -1.00
CA VAL A 132 -8.79 2.39 -1.01
C VAL A 132 -9.47 3.60 -1.64
N LEU A 133 -9.01 4.80 -1.28
CA LEU A 133 -9.63 6.03 -1.72
C LEU A 133 -9.35 6.34 -3.19
N LEU A 134 -8.13 6.06 -3.66
CA LEU A 134 -7.63 6.58 -4.94
C LEU A 134 -7.46 5.51 -6.02
N ALA A 135 -7.19 4.26 -5.67
CA ALA A 135 -6.87 3.18 -6.64
C ALA A 135 -7.95 2.09 -6.72
N SER A 136 -9.07 2.26 -6.02
CA SER A 136 -10.14 1.25 -5.96
C SER A 136 -10.97 1.12 -7.23
N ASN A 137 -10.84 2.06 -8.18
CA ASN A 137 -11.69 2.12 -9.38
C ASN A 137 -13.21 2.07 -9.06
N GLY A 138 -13.60 2.61 -7.90
CA GLY A 138 -14.98 2.60 -7.42
C GLY A 138 -15.45 1.27 -6.83
N MET A 139 -14.56 0.29 -6.66
CA MET A 139 -14.83 -0.95 -5.92
C MET A 139 -14.68 -0.71 -4.41
N ASP A 140 -15.58 -1.25 -3.59
CA ASP A 140 -15.35 -1.27 -2.15
C ASP A 140 -14.32 -2.37 -1.81
N LEU A 141 -13.06 -1.96 -1.63
CA LEU A 141 -11.95 -2.88 -1.28
C LEU A 141 -12.08 -3.45 0.14
N ASN A 142 -12.99 -2.93 0.96
CA ASN A 142 -13.26 -3.45 2.30
C ASN A 142 -14.39 -4.49 2.30
N SER A 143 -15.11 -4.66 1.19
CA SER A 143 -16.21 -5.62 1.09
C SER A 143 -15.73 -7.00 0.62
N THR A 144 -15.86 -7.99 1.49
CA THR A 144 -15.70 -9.41 1.14
C THR A 144 -16.96 -10.02 0.55
N GLU A 145 -18.08 -9.28 0.46
CA GLU A 145 -19.36 -9.81 -0.04
C GLU A 145 -19.25 -10.33 -1.47
N HIS A 146 -18.39 -9.71 -2.28
CA HIS A 146 -18.12 -10.10 -3.66
C HIS A 146 -17.37 -11.45 -3.80
N LEU A 147 -16.74 -11.93 -2.73
CA LEU A 147 -15.98 -13.19 -2.71
C LEU A 147 -16.88 -14.43 -2.51
N SER A 148 -18.12 -14.23 -2.07
CA SER A 148 -19.07 -15.31 -1.77
C SER A 148 -19.73 -15.96 -3.01
N LYS A 149 -19.33 -15.59 -4.23
CA LYS A 149 -19.96 -16.02 -5.49
C LYS A 149 -19.16 -16.99 -6.37
N PHE A 150 -18.07 -17.59 -5.86
CA PHE A 150 -17.29 -18.59 -6.61
C PHE A 150 -17.07 -19.88 -5.82
#